data_AF-A0A5E5BBX9-F1
#
_entry.id   AF-A0A5E5BBX9-F1
#
_cell.length_a   1.000
_cell.length_b   1.000
_cell.length_c   1.000
_cell.angle_alpha   90.00
_cell.angle_beta   90.00
_cell.angle_gamma   90.00
#
_symmetry.space_group_name_H-M   'P 1'
#
loop_
_entity.id
_entity.type
_entity.pdbx_description
1 polymer ?
#
loop_
_entity_poly.entity_id
_entity_poly.type
_entity_poly.pdbx_seq_one_letter_code
_entity_poly.pdbx_strand_id
1 'polypeptide(L)'
;MSNSQWIRVETVDGAFDAYLALPPNGKTANAQGVVLVQEIFGVNEHIRGVADQYAMDGYVVLAPDIFWRSAPRVELGYSGDDWGRAMELRKAVDVEKAVKDVEATVKALRGKLDAGAKVAAIGYCFGGLLSYLSAARGLVDAAVPYYGGGIHNYLSEATNLNVPTQFHYGALDSHITPDIVTQVSDAVKSRPNTEVFVYPNADHGFNCWSRESYHQPSAALAHGRALEFLAKSFAK
;
A
#
# COMPACT_ATOMS: atom_id res chain seq x y z
N MET A 1 -14.94 -9.15 16.47
CA MET A 1 -15.35 -9.66 15.14
C MET A 1 -14.98 -8.57 14.15
N SER A 2 -14.19 -8.88 13.12
CA SER A 2 -13.90 -7.92 12.06
C SER A 2 -15.13 -7.80 11.14
N ASN A 3 -15.46 -6.58 10.72
CA ASN A 3 -16.56 -6.31 9.79
C ASN A 3 -16.01 -6.29 8.36
N SER A 4 -15.48 -7.44 7.93
CA SER A 4 -14.70 -7.53 6.69
C SER A 4 -15.36 -8.47 5.68
N GLN A 5 -15.28 -8.10 4.40
CA GLN A 5 -15.93 -8.82 3.31
C GLN A 5 -15.25 -8.55 1.97
N TRP A 6 -15.43 -9.46 1.01
CA TRP A 6 -15.06 -9.21 -0.39
C TRP A 6 -16.17 -8.44 -1.08
N ILE A 7 -15.81 -7.37 -1.79
CA ILE A 7 -16.72 -6.59 -2.63
C ILE A 7 -16.22 -6.53 -4.06
N ARG A 8 -17.13 -6.27 -5.00
CA ARG A 8 -16.79 -6.03 -6.40
C ARG A 8 -16.41 -4.57 -6.64
N VAL A 9 -15.33 -4.34 -7.38
CA VAL A 9 -14.90 -3.03 -7.89
C VAL A 9 -14.94 -3.06 -9.41
N GLU A 10 -15.68 -2.12 -9.98
CA GLU A 10 -15.80 -1.94 -11.43
C GLU A 10 -14.68 -1.03 -11.95
N THR A 11 -14.09 -1.40 -13.08
CA THR A 11 -13.11 -0.62 -13.82
C THR A 11 -13.48 -0.59 -15.31
N VAL A 12 -12.82 0.25 -16.09
CA VAL A 12 -13.06 0.36 -17.54
C VAL A 12 -12.77 -0.94 -18.30
N ASP A 13 -11.86 -1.76 -17.77
CA ASP A 13 -11.40 -3.01 -18.41
C ASP A 13 -12.13 -4.27 -17.90
N GLY A 14 -13.09 -4.13 -16.98
CA GLY A 14 -13.76 -5.26 -16.33
C GLY A 14 -14.03 -4.98 -14.85
N ALA A 15 -13.95 -6.02 -14.03
CA ALA A 15 -14.14 -5.87 -12.59
C ALA A 15 -13.30 -6.89 -11.82
N PHE A 16 -12.94 -6.52 -10.60
CA PHE A 16 -12.14 -7.33 -9.69
C PHE A 16 -12.71 -7.28 -8.28
N ASP A 17 -12.25 -8.21 -7.46
CA ASP A 17 -12.68 -8.27 -6.07
C ASP A 17 -11.69 -7.49 -5.19
N ALA A 18 -12.20 -6.86 -4.14
CA ALA A 18 -11.40 -6.13 -3.17
C ALA A 18 -11.86 -6.48 -1.76
N TYR A 19 -10.91 -6.64 -0.84
CA TYR A 19 -11.19 -6.92 0.56
C TYR A 19 -11.50 -5.61 1.28
N LEU A 20 -12.76 -5.43 1.65
CA LEU A 20 -13.24 -4.32 2.45
C LEU A 20 -13.14 -4.70 3.94
N ALA A 21 -12.44 -3.90 4.72
CA ALA A 21 -12.45 -3.97 6.18
C ALA A 21 -13.03 -2.67 6.76
N LEU A 22 -14.05 -2.80 7.60
CA LEU A 22 -14.70 -1.67 8.26
C LEU A 22 -14.26 -1.55 9.72
N PRO A 23 -14.30 -0.33 10.30
CA PRO A 23 -14.08 -0.14 11.73
C PRO A 23 -14.96 -1.06 12.59
N PRO A 24 -14.60 -1.31 13.87
CA PRO A 24 -15.33 -2.24 14.74
C PRO A 24 -16.82 -1.92 14.89
N ASN A 25 -17.19 -0.64 14.81
CA ASN A 25 -18.57 -0.18 14.88
C ASN A 25 -19.36 -0.37 13.57
N GLY A 26 -18.70 -0.82 12.49
CA GLY A 26 -19.27 -1.05 11.17
C GLY A 26 -19.67 0.22 10.41
N LYS A 27 -19.36 1.40 10.94
CA LYS A 27 -19.77 2.69 10.38
C LYS A 27 -18.67 3.27 9.49
N THR A 28 -19.08 3.86 8.38
CA THR A 28 -18.21 4.65 7.50
C THR A 28 -18.34 6.16 7.72
N ALA A 29 -19.36 6.59 8.49
CA ALA A 29 -19.60 8.00 8.80
C ALA A 29 -18.40 8.63 9.52
N ASN A 30 -17.95 9.78 9.03
CA ASN A 30 -16.76 10.53 9.46
C ASN A 30 -15.43 9.75 9.38
N ALA A 31 -15.41 8.57 8.78
CA ALA A 31 -14.19 7.80 8.62
C ALA A 31 -13.37 8.31 7.43
N GLN A 32 -12.05 8.16 7.53
CA GLN A 32 -11.13 8.37 6.42
C GLN A 32 -10.85 7.01 5.74
N GLY A 33 -10.46 7.04 4.47
CA GLY A 33 -10.22 5.84 3.68
C GLY A 33 -8.75 5.45 3.55
N VAL A 34 -8.49 4.16 3.48
CA VAL A 34 -7.20 3.60 3.07
C VAL A 34 -7.42 2.60 1.93
N VAL A 35 -6.76 2.83 0.79
CA VAL A 35 -6.55 1.78 -0.20
C VAL A 35 -5.26 1.06 0.16
N LEU A 36 -5.35 -0.23 0.49
CA LEU A 36 -4.22 -1.04 0.92
C LEU A 36 -3.73 -1.93 -0.22
N VAL A 37 -2.56 -1.66 -0.79
CA VAL A 37 -2.05 -2.36 -1.96
C VAL A 37 -1.11 -3.49 -1.56
N GLN A 38 -1.43 -4.69 -2.04
CA GLN A 38 -0.75 -5.95 -1.76
C GLN A 38 0.73 -5.98 -2.15
N GLU A 39 1.44 -6.95 -1.58
CA GLU A 39 2.74 -7.43 -2.08
C GLU A 39 2.56 -8.28 -3.36
N ILE A 40 3.58 -9.04 -3.74
CA ILE A 40 3.52 -9.95 -4.91
C ILE A 40 2.80 -11.28 -4.64
N PHE A 41 2.13 -11.42 -3.49
CA PHE A 41 1.54 -12.68 -3.02
C PHE A 41 0.00 -12.69 -3.07
N GLY A 42 -0.58 -11.66 -3.69
CA GLY A 42 -2.01 -11.45 -3.64
C GLY A 42 -2.47 -10.81 -2.33
N VAL A 43 -3.78 -10.72 -2.16
CA VAL A 43 -4.43 -10.26 -0.92
C VAL A 43 -4.56 -11.45 0.03
N ASN A 44 -3.39 -11.99 0.42
CA ASN A 44 -3.28 -13.15 1.29
C ASN A 44 -3.62 -12.81 2.76
N GLU A 45 -3.47 -13.79 3.65
CA GLU A 45 -3.77 -13.63 5.08
C GLU A 45 -3.05 -12.43 5.72
N HIS A 46 -1.79 -12.18 5.37
CA HIS A 46 -1.05 -11.04 5.90
C HIS A 46 -1.69 -9.71 5.48
N ILE A 47 -1.96 -9.53 4.18
CA ILE A 47 -2.57 -8.29 3.68
C ILE A 47 -3.98 -8.08 4.26
N ARG A 48 -4.78 -9.14 4.39
CA ARG A 48 -6.10 -9.06 5.05
C ARG A 48 -5.97 -8.67 6.52
N GLY A 49 -4.99 -9.23 7.24
CA GLY A 49 -4.71 -8.84 8.62
C GLY A 49 -4.28 -7.38 8.75
N VAL A 50 -3.50 -6.86 7.80
CA VAL A 50 -3.10 -5.44 7.80
C VAL A 50 -4.30 -4.54 7.50
N ALA A 51 -5.19 -4.95 6.58
CA ALA A 51 -6.44 -4.24 6.33
C ALA A 51 -7.31 -4.18 7.59
N ASP A 52 -7.46 -5.31 8.27
CA ASP A 52 -8.22 -5.38 9.52
C ASP A 52 -7.55 -4.54 10.62
N GLN A 53 -6.22 -4.46 10.68
CA GLN A 53 -5.49 -3.63 11.63
C GLN A 53 -5.77 -2.14 11.42
N TYR A 54 -5.62 -1.63 10.20
CA TYR A 54 -5.97 -0.23 9.91
C TYR A 54 -7.47 0.05 10.11
N ALA A 55 -8.34 -0.94 9.91
CA ALA A 55 -9.75 -0.80 10.25
C ALA A 55 -9.98 -0.66 11.77
N MET A 56 -9.24 -1.43 12.59
CA MET A 56 -9.24 -1.27 14.05
C MET A 56 -8.73 0.11 14.49
N ASP A 57 -7.81 0.70 13.72
CA ASP A 57 -7.30 2.07 13.93
C ASP A 57 -8.27 3.18 13.47
N GLY A 58 -9.45 2.82 12.94
CA GLY A 58 -10.55 3.74 12.63
C GLY A 58 -10.71 4.10 11.15
N TYR A 59 -9.98 3.46 10.24
CA TYR A 59 -10.10 3.68 8.80
C TYR A 59 -11.09 2.73 8.13
N VAL A 60 -11.67 3.13 7.00
CA VAL A 60 -12.33 2.20 6.07
C VAL A 60 -11.28 1.74 5.07
N VAL A 61 -10.97 0.45 5.06
CA VAL A 61 -9.85 -0.08 4.26
C VAL A 61 -10.37 -0.90 3.09
N LEU A 62 -9.84 -0.68 1.90
CA LEU A 62 -10.13 -1.47 0.71
C LEU A 62 -8.84 -1.96 0.07
N ALA A 63 -8.62 -3.28 0.07
CA ALA A 63 -7.44 -3.89 -0.53
C ALA A 63 -7.80 -4.56 -1.87
N PRO A 64 -7.37 -4.01 -3.02
CA PRO A 64 -7.72 -4.55 -4.32
C PRO A 64 -6.91 -5.79 -4.68
N ASP A 65 -7.55 -6.77 -5.31
CA ASP A 65 -6.87 -7.87 -6.00
C ASP A 65 -6.19 -7.34 -7.27
N ILE A 66 -4.90 -7.04 -7.20
CA ILE A 66 -4.14 -6.47 -8.33
C ILE A 66 -3.86 -7.52 -9.41
N PHE A 67 -3.86 -8.81 -9.07
CA PHE A 67 -3.53 -9.88 -10.00
C PHE A 67 -4.72 -10.40 -10.79
N TRP A 68 -5.91 -9.84 -10.60
CA TRP A 68 -7.17 -10.31 -11.17
C TRP A 68 -7.16 -10.61 -12.67
N ARG A 69 -6.38 -9.87 -13.47
CA ARG A 69 -6.24 -10.10 -14.93
C ARG A 69 -5.50 -11.40 -15.25
N SER A 70 -4.59 -11.83 -14.39
CA SER A 70 -3.80 -13.06 -14.55
C SER A 70 -4.44 -14.23 -13.80
N ALA A 71 -4.87 -13.98 -12.56
CA ALA A 71 -5.60 -14.92 -11.74
C ALA A 71 -6.38 -14.14 -10.66
N PRO A 72 -7.71 -14.34 -10.54
CA PRO A 72 -8.49 -13.69 -9.49
C PRO A 72 -8.21 -14.34 -8.14
N ARG A 73 -8.31 -13.53 -7.07
CA ARG A 73 -8.29 -13.95 -5.66
C ARG A 73 -7.05 -14.76 -5.31
N VAL A 74 -5.88 -14.34 -5.82
CA VAL A 74 -4.60 -14.96 -5.48
C VAL A 74 -4.33 -14.76 -3.98
N GLU A 75 -3.99 -15.85 -3.30
CA GLU A 75 -3.53 -15.86 -1.91
C GLU A 75 -2.38 -16.88 -1.82
N LEU A 76 -1.14 -16.39 -1.83
CA LEU A 76 0.07 -17.22 -1.83
C LEU A 76 0.81 -17.11 -0.49
N GLY A 77 1.50 -18.20 -0.12
CA GLY A 77 2.52 -18.22 0.93
C GLY A 77 3.86 -17.62 0.46
N TYR A 78 4.85 -17.61 1.34
CA TYR A 78 6.11 -16.86 1.17
C TYR A 78 7.31 -17.72 0.74
N SER A 79 7.13 -19.01 0.47
CA SER A 79 8.23 -19.95 0.20
C SER A 79 7.81 -21.04 -0.80
N GLY A 80 8.77 -21.86 -1.24
CA GLY A 80 8.51 -22.98 -2.14
C GLY A 80 7.90 -22.56 -3.47
N ASP A 81 6.95 -23.37 -3.98
CA ASP A 81 6.29 -23.15 -5.27
C ASP A 81 5.53 -21.81 -5.33
N ASP A 82 5.00 -21.35 -4.20
CA ASP A 82 4.28 -20.08 -4.10
C ASP A 82 5.17 -18.88 -4.42
N TRP A 83 6.46 -18.92 -4.04
CA TRP A 83 7.41 -17.88 -4.40
C TRP A 83 7.63 -17.82 -5.92
N GLY A 84 7.79 -18.98 -6.56
CA GLY A 84 7.89 -19.08 -8.02
C GLY A 84 6.66 -18.48 -8.71
N ARG A 85 5.46 -18.83 -8.23
CA ARG A 85 4.20 -18.31 -8.76
C ARG A 85 4.05 -16.80 -8.54
N ALA A 86 4.44 -16.29 -7.37
CA ALA A 86 4.42 -14.87 -7.05
C ALA A 86 5.29 -14.05 -8.03
N MET A 87 6.48 -14.56 -8.33
CA MET A 87 7.41 -13.94 -9.29
C MET A 87 6.85 -13.95 -10.73
N GLU A 88 6.25 -15.06 -11.15
CA GLU A 88 5.58 -15.18 -12.45
C GLU A 88 4.45 -14.14 -12.58
N LEU A 89 3.56 -14.09 -11.59
CA LEU A 89 2.44 -13.15 -11.56
C LEU A 89 2.95 -11.71 -11.59
N ARG A 90 3.93 -11.36 -10.73
CA ARG A 90 4.53 -10.03 -10.70
C ARG A 90 5.12 -9.64 -12.05
N LYS A 91 5.80 -10.54 -12.75
CA LYS A 91 6.40 -10.29 -14.07
C LYS A 91 5.34 -10.01 -15.14
N ALA A 92 4.17 -10.63 -15.03
CA ALA A 92 3.06 -10.43 -15.96
C ALA A 92 2.28 -9.12 -15.73
N VAL A 93 2.45 -8.45 -14.57
CA VAL A 93 1.72 -7.21 -14.27
C VAL A 93 2.24 -6.04 -15.09
N ASP A 94 1.33 -5.43 -15.84
CA ASP A 94 1.45 -4.09 -16.39
C ASP A 94 1.21 -3.05 -15.27
N VAL A 95 2.24 -2.28 -14.94
CA VAL A 95 2.21 -1.30 -13.85
C VAL A 95 1.18 -0.20 -14.11
N GLU A 96 1.01 0.24 -15.36
CA GLU A 96 0.06 1.30 -15.70
C GLU A 96 -1.39 0.83 -15.49
N LYS A 97 -1.68 -0.42 -15.86
CA LYS A 97 -2.99 -1.02 -15.58
C LYS A 97 -3.21 -1.24 -14.09
N ALA A 98 -2.19 -1.65 -13.35
CA ALA A 98 -2.28 -1.82 -11.91
C ALA A 98 -2.56 -0.48 -11.19
N VAL A 99 -1.95 0.63 -11.62
CA VAL A 99 -2.27 1.96 -11.07
C VAL A 99 -3.72 2.35 -11.38
N LYS A 100 -4.25 2.03 -12.57
CA LYS A 100 -5.68 2.24 -12.89
C LYS A 100 -6.62 1.39 -12.02
N ASP A 101 -6.20 0.21 -11.60
CA ASP A 101 -6.99 -0.59 -10.65
C ASP A 101 -6.99 0.06 -9.27
N VAL A 102 -5.85 0.63 -8.83
CA VAL A 102 -5.79 1.43 -7.60
C VAL A 102 -6.70 2.66 -7.71
N GLU A 103 -6.70 3.36 -8.85
CA GLU A 103 -7.62 4.48 -9.12
C GLU A 103 -9.10 4.07 -9.00
N ALA A 104 -9.49 2.97 -9.64
CA ALA A 104 -10.84 2.42 -9.55
C ALA A 104 -11.21 2.07 -8.10
N THR A 105 -10.25 1.54 -7.34
CA THR A 105 -10.41 1.22 -5.92
C THR A 105 -10.59 2.46 -5.07
N VAL A 106 -9.81 3.52 -5.31
CA VAL A 106 -9.97 4.82 -4.64
C VAL A 106 -11.36 5.39 -4.92
N LYS A 107 -11.82 5.35 -6.17
CA LYS A 107 -13.17 5.80 -6.54
C LYS A 107 -14.26 5.00 -5.83
N ALA A 108 -14.14 3.67 -5.81
CA ALA A 108 -15.09 2.80 -5.12
C ALA A 108 -15.11 3.07 -3.61
N LEU A 109 -13.94 3.29 -2.99
CA LEU A 109 -13.83 3.61 -1.58
C LEU A 109 -14.43 4.98 -1.26
N ARG A 110 -14.14 6.03 -2.05
CA ARG A 110 -14.78 7.35 -1.89
C ARG A 110 -16.29 7.28 -1.95
N GLY A 111 -16.86 6.41 -2.80
CA GLY A 111 -18.31 6.17 -2.85
C GLY A 111 -18.93 5.53 -1.61
N LYS A 112 -18.12 5.06 -0.65
CA LYS A 112 -18.57 4.48 0.64
C LYS A 112 -18.39 5.43 1.82
N LEU A 113 -17.70 6.55 1.61
CA LEU A 113 -17.34 7.52 2.63
C LEU A 113 -18.23 8.77 2.52
N ASP A 114 -18.20 9.59 3.56
CA ASP A 114 -18.86 10.90 3.52
C ASP A 114 -18.16 11.82 2.51
N ALA A 115 -18.94 12.77 1.96
CA ALA A 115 -18.40 13.78 1.06
C ALA A 115 -17.28 14.56 1.75
N GLY A 116 -16.14 14.67 1.07
CA GLY A 116 -14.95 15.35 1.61
C GLY A 116 -14.01 14.47 2.44
N ALA A 117 -14.36 13.19 2.67
CA ALA A 117 -13.43 12.24 3.26
C ALA A 117 -12.18 12.06 2.38
N LYS A 118 -11.02 11.99 3.03
CA LYS A 118 -9.71 11.78 2.44
C LYS A 118 -9.43 10.30 2.29
N VAL A 119 -8.66 9.96 1.27
CA VAL A 119 -8.22 8.58 1.00
C VAL A 119 -6.71 8.54 0.85
N ALA A 120 -6.05 7.68 1.61
CA ALA A 120 -4.64 7.38 1.43
C ALA A 120 -4.41 6.09 0.65
N ALA A 121 -3.28 5.98 -0.04
CA ALA A 121 -2.76 4.70 -0.51
C ALA A 121 -1.62 4.22 0.40
N ILE A 122 -1.78 3.05 1.01
CA ILE A 122 -0.70 2.37 1.74
C ILE A 122 -0.34 1.13 0.93
N GLY A 123 0.94 0.84 0.76
CA GLY A 123 1.32 -0.33 -0.01
C GLY A 123 2.67 -0.89 0.38
N TYR A 124 2.80 -2.22 0.23
CA TYR A 124 3.95 -3.00 0.68
C TYR A 124 4.65 -3.64 -0.51
N CYS A 125 5.99 -3.56 -0.58
CA CYS A 125 6.79 -4.10 -1.67
C CYS A 125 6.33 -3.54 -3.03
N PHE A 126 5.75 -4.37 -3.90
CA PHE A 126 5.16 -3.95 -5.16
C PHE A 126 4.03 -2.94 -4.95
N GLY A 127 3.20 -3.12 -3.91
CA GLY A 127 2.20 -2.14 -3.52
C GLY A 127 2.81 -0.81 -3.09
N GLY A 128 4.05 -0.78 -2.59
CA GLY A 128 4.76 0.45 -2.26
C GLY A 128 5.08 1.28 -3.52
N LEU A 129 5.43 0.63 -4.62
CA LEU A 129 5.55 1.32 -5.92
C LEU A 129 4.19 1.88 -6.35
N LEU A 130 3.12 1.09 -6.26
CA LEU A 130 1.79 1.52 -6.69
C LEU A 130 1.22 2.65 -5.82
N SER A 131 1.49 2.67 -4.51
CA SER A 131 1.08 3.78 -3.64
C SER A 131 1.87 5.06 -3.93
N TYR A 132 3.17 4.96 -4.21
CA TYR A 132 3.98 6.10 -4.68
C TYR A 132 3.44 6.68 -5.98
N LEU A 133 3.20 5.85 -6.99
CA LEU A 133 2.67 6.29 -8.29
C LEU A 133 1.27 6.89 -8.13
N SER A 134 0.43 6.33 -7.26
CA SER A 134 -0.89 6.89 -6.97
C SER A 134 -0.83 8.30 -6.40
N ALA A 135 0.13 8.57 -5.51
CA ALA A 135 0.36 9.91 -4.98
C ALA A 135 0.95 10.86 -6.03
N ALA A 136 1.98 10.42 -6.78
CA ALA A 136 2.61 11.23 -7.83
C ALA A 136 1.61 11.60 -8.95
N ARG A 137 0.58 10.78 -9.15
CA ARG A 137 -0.47 10.99 -10.17
C ARG A 137 -1.74 11.64 -9.62
N GLY A 138 -1.71 12.11 -8.37
CA GLY A 138 -2.81 12.86 -7.76
C GLY A 138 -4.09 12.05 -7.53
N LEU A 139 -3.99 10.73 -7.41
CA LEU A 139 -5.15 9.85 -7.23
C LEU A 139 -5.65 9.83 -5.78
N VAL A 140 -4.73 10.04 -4.83
CA VAL A 140 -4.96 9.95 -3.37
C VAL A 140 -4.58 11.23 -2.66
N ASP A 141 -5.08 11.40 -1.44
CA ASP A 141 -4.86 12.56 -0.57
C ASP A 141 -3.57 12.43 0.26
N ALA A 142 -3.05 11.22 0.44
CA ALA A 142 -1.75 10.92 1.03
C ALA A 142 -1.26 9.53 0.60
N ALA A 143 0.04 9.22 0.75
CA ALA A 143 0.52 7.86 0.54
C ALA A 143 1.58 7.42 1.55
N VAL A 144 1.65 6.10 1.77
CA VAL A 144 2.64 5.46 2.63
C VAL A 144 3.28 4.25 1.91
N PRO A 145 4.37 4.46 1.16
CA PRO A 145 5.12 3.37 0.54
C PRO A 145 6.03 2.63 1.54
N TYR A 146 5.78 1.35 1.74
CA TYR A 146 6.66 0.45 2.50
C TYR A 146 7.53 -0.36 1.54
N TYR A 147 8.85 -0.21 1.69
CA TYR A 147 9.91 -0.92 0.95
C TYR A 147 9.55 -1.08 -0.54
N GLY A 148 9.23 0.06 -1.16
CA GLY A 148 8.68 0.14 -2.51
C GLY A 148 9.67 -0.24 -3.60
N GLY A 149 9.74 -1.53 -3.92
CA GLY A 149 10.60 -2.05 -4.97
C GLY A 149 10.24 -1.46 -6.34
N GLY A 150 11.23 -0.85 -7.01
CA GLY A 150 11.08 -0.27 -8.35
C GLY A 150 10.78 1.22 -8.41
N ILE A 151 10.61 1.93 -7.28
CA ILE A 151 10.39 3.39 -7.27
C ILE A 151 11.54 4.14 -7.96
N HIS A 152 12.78 3.66 -7.85
CA HIS A 152 13.95 4.23 -8.54
C HIS A 152 13.83 4.26 -10.07
N ASN A 153 12.92 3.48 -10.66
CA ASN A 153 12.65 3.52 -12.10
C ASN A 153 11.66 4.65 -12.49
N TYR A 154 11.07 5.34 -11.51
CA TYR A 154 10.03 6.37 -11.69
C TYR A 154 10.37 7.67 -10.94
N LEU A 155 11.67 7.96 -10.74
CA LEU A 155 12.11 9.16 -10.01
C LEU A 155 11.69 10.46 -10.69
N SER A 156 11.50 10.47 -12.02
CA SER A 156 11.00 11.64 -12.74
C SER A 156 9.59 12.05 -12.29
N GLU A 157 8.76 11.09 -11.87
CA GLU A 157 7.40 11.37 -11.36
C GLU A 157 7.41 12.03 -9.98
N ALA A 158 8.53 12.02 -9.24
CA ALA A 158 8.63 12.64 -7.92
C ALA A 158 8.35 14.15 -7.98
N THR A 159 8.58 14.78 -9.14
CA THR A 159 8.25 16.19 -9.39
C THR A 159 6.76 16.51 -9.25
N ASN A 160 5.90 15.50 -9.47
CA ASN A 160 4.45 15.60 -9.37
C ASN A 160 3.91 15.20 -7.98
N LEU A 161 4.79 14.81 -7.05
CA LEU A 161 4.41 14.45 -5.69
C LEU A 161 4.00 15.72 -4.91
N ASN A 162 2.69 15.98 -4.92
CA ASN A 162 2.05 17.17 -4.36
C ASN A 162 1.19 16.88 -3.12
N VAL A 163 1.06 15.60 -2.75
CA VAL A 163 0.36 15.16 -1.55
C VAL A 163 1.34 14.62 -0.52
N PRO A 164 1.03 14.69 0.79
CA PRO A 164 1.88 14.12 1.82
C PRO A 164 2.24 12.67 1.50
N THR A 165 3.53 12.32 1.64
CA THR A 165 3.99 10.94 1.40
C THR A 165 5.04 10.51 2.44
N GLN A 166 4.86 9.36 3.09
CA GLN A 166 5.79 8.83 4.09
C GLN A 166 6.36 7.48 3.65
N PHE A 167 7.68 7.42 3.40
CA PHE A 167 8.38 6.24 2.92
C PHE A 167 9.04 5.48 4.08
N HIS A 168 9.00 4.14 4.03
CA HIS A 168 9.65 3.27 5.02
C HIS A 168 10.55 2.22 4.33
N TYR A 169 11.84 2.20 4.65
CA TYR A 169 12.83 1.27 4.06
C TYR A 169 13.60 0.48 5.12
N GLY A 170 13.88 -0.79 4.86
CA GLY A 170 14.80 -1.57 5.69
C GLY A 170 16.26 -1.30 5.30
N ALA A 171 17.16 -1.10 6.26
CA ALA A 171 18.58 -0.88 5.97
C ALA A 171 19.31 -2.15 5.52
N LEU A 172 18.76 -3.32 5.85
CA LEU A 172 19.31 -4.63 5.49
C LEU A 172 18.71 -5.19 4.18
N ASP A 173 17.81 -4.44 3.54
CA ASP A 173 17.14 -4.84 2.31
C ASP A 173 18.14 -4.97 1.15
N SER A 174 18.40 -6.21 0.74
CA SER A 174 19.31 -6.51 -0.37
C SER A 174 18.71 -6.21 -1.76
N HIS A 175 17.39 -6.08 -1.87
CA HIS A 175 16.70 -5.75 -3.12
C HIS A 175 16.59 -4.24 -3.34
N ILE A 176 16.53 -3.47 -2.24
CA ILE A 176 16.46 -2.01 -2.24
C ILE A 176 17.69 -1.50 -1.49
N THR A 177 18.82 -1.49 -2.20
CA THR A 177 20.12 -1.14 -1.62
C THR A 177 20.14 0.29 -1.07
N PRO A 178 21.07 0.62 -0.15
CA PRO A 178 21.23 1.99 0.36
C PRO A 178 21.38 3.06 -0.74
N ASP A 179 22.01 2.73 -1.87
CA ASP A 179 22.12 3.64 -3.01
C ASP A 179 20.76 3.90 -3.68
N ILE A 180 19.90 2.89 -3.78
CA ILE A 180 18.52 3.05 -4.27
C ILE A 180 17.71 3.91 -3.30
N VAL A 181 17.85 3.67 -2.00
CA VAL A 181 17.16 4.48 -0.97
C VAL A 181 17.63 5.95 -1.04
N THR A 182 18.93 6.18 -1.22
CA THR A 182 19.51 7.52 -1.42
C THR A 182 18.92 8.19 -2.66
N GLN A 183 18.87 7.50 -3.80
CA GLN A 183 18.27 8.04 -5.03
C GLN A 183 16.80 8.46 -4.84
N VAL A 184 15.99 7.63 -4.18
CA VAL A 184 14.59 7.98 -3.89
C VAL A 184 14.52 9.17 -2.94
N SER A 185 15.32 9.15 -1.87
CA SER A 185 15.38 10.23 -0.88
C SER A 185 15.75 11.57 -1.54
N ASP A 186 16.75 11.56 -2.41
CA ASP A 186 17.19 12.73 -3.15
C ASP A 186 16.14 13.25 -4.14
N ALA A 187 15.39 12.36 -4.80
CA ALA A 187 14.34 12.76 -5.72
C ALA A 187 13.16 13.43 -4.97
N VAL A 188 12.87 13.01 -3.74
CA VAL A 188 11.71 13.50 -2.98
C VAL A 188 12.05 14.57 -1.93
N LYS A 189 13.33 14.83 -1.63
CA LYS A 189 13.75 15.75 -0.54
C LYS A 189 13.20 17.18 -0.65
N SER A 190 12.96 17.66 -1.86
CA SER A 190 12.43 19.01 -2.10
C SER A 190 10.90 19.04 -2.14
N ARG A 191 10.24 17.88 -2.01
CA ARG A 191 8.78 17.79 -2.06
C ARG A 191 8.18 18.12 -0.69
N PRO A 192 7.15 18.97 -0.65
CA PRO A 192 6.52 19.35 0.61
C PRO A 192 5.84 18.14 1.26
N ASN A 193 5.85 18.08 2.59
CA ASN A 193 5.19 17.03 3.38
C ASN A 193 5.64 15.60 3.03
N THR A 194 6.90 15.42 2.63
CA THR A 194 7.49 14.11 2.38
C THR A 194 8.46 13.72 3.49
N GLU A 195 8.37 12.48 3.96
CA GLU A 195 9.24 11.92 4.99
C GLU A 195 9.82 10.58 4.52
N VAL A 196 11.11 10.33 4.77
CA VAL A 196 11.74 9.05 4.45
C VAL A 196 12.40 8.50 5.71
N PHE A 197 12.01 7.27 6.08
CA PHE A 197 12.56 6.57 7.22
C PHE A 197 13.30 5.31 6.80
N VAL A 198 14.50 5.12 7.35
CA VAL A 198 15.30 3.90 7.17
C VAL A 198 15.46 3.21 8.53
N TYR A 199 15.18 1.91 8.57
CA TYR A 199 15.15 1.10 9.78
C TYR A 199 16.41 0.22 9.86
N PRO A 200 17.36 0.49 10.79
CA PRO A 200 18.71 -0.11 10.77
C PRO A 200 18.75 -1.64 10.81
N ASN A 201 17.80 -2.27 11.50
CA ASN A 201 17.79 -3.72 11.74
C ASN A 201 16.70 -4.44 10.94
N ALA A 202 16.14 -3.80 9.92
CA ALA A 202 15.04 -4.34 9.14
C ALA A 202 15.49 -4.71 7.73
N ASP A 203 15.02 -5.87 7.26
CA ASP A 203 15.16 -6.37 5.89
C ASP A 203 13.88 -6.08 5.07
N HIS A 204 13.85 -6.46 3.80
CA HIS A 204 12.67 -6.43 2.96
C HIS A 204 11.51 -7.20 3.59
N GLY A 205 10.31 -6.64 3.56
CA GLY A 205 9.15 -7.31 4.13
C GLY A 205 9.13 -7.31 5.66
N PHE A 206 9.88 -6.43 6.34
CA PHE A 206 9.96 -6.40 7.81
C PHE A 206 8.62 -6.25 8.54
N ASN A 207 7.57 -5.80 7.84
CA ASN A 207 6.21 -5.68 8.37
C ASN A 207 5.44 -7.01 8.35
N CYS A 208 5.88 -7.98 7.56
CA CYS A 208 5.16 -9.21 7.31
C CYS A 208 5.42 -10.28 8.38
N TRP A 209 4.49 -10.42 9.33
CA TRP A 209 4.59 -11.40 10.43
C TRP A 209 4.65 -12.87 10.00
N SER A 210 4.27 -13.16 8.76
CA SER A 210 4.33 -14.51 8.19
C SER A 210 5.70 -14.84 7.55
N ARG A 211 6.66 -13.91 7.57
CA ARG A 211 8.02 -14.10 7.03
C ARG A 211 9.08 -14.13 8.11
N GLU A 212 10.19 -14.79 7.80
CA GLU A 212 11.39 -14.75 8.64
C GLU A 212 11.98 -13.35 8.78
N SER A 213 11.79 -12.48 7.77
CA SER A 213 12.26 -11.09 7.80
C SER A 213 11.43 -10.18 8.71
N TYR A 214 10.35 -10.68 9.32
CA TYR A 214 9.54 -9.91 10.26
C TYR A 214 10.41 -9.32 11.37
N HIS A 215 10.41 -8.00 11.49
CA HIS A 215 11.12 -7.32 12.55
C HIS A 215 10.12 -6.46 13.34
N GLN A 216 9.54 -7.09 14.38
CA GLN A 216 8.47 -6.51 15.19
C GLN A 216 8.73 -5.06 15.64
N PRO A 217 9.92 -4.67 16.14
CA PRO A 217 10.17 -3.29 16.55
C PRO A 217 10.07 -2.29 15.40
N SER A 218 10.57 -2.65 14.22
CA SER A 218 10.49 -1.78 13.03
C SER A 218 9.07 -1.73 12.48
N ALA A 219 8.36 -2.86 12.44
CA ALA A 219 6.98 -2.94 12.01
C ALA A 219 6.08 -2.05 12.89
N ALA A 220 6.17 -2.19 14.22
CA ALA A 220 5.39 -1.39 15.16
C ALA A 220 5.70 0.10 15.07
N LEU A 221 7.00 0.46 14.98
CA LEU A 221 7.42 1.86 14.83
C LEU A 221 6.94 2.47 13.51
N ALA A 222 7.03 1.72 12.40
CA ALA A 222 6.57 2.17 11.11
C ALA A 222 5.04 2.33 11.05
N HIS A 223 4.29 1.41 11.67
CA HIS A 223 2.83 1.53 11.79
C HIS A 223 2.44 2.77 12.59
N GLY A 224 3.05 2.99 13.76
CA GLY A 224 2.78 4.18 14.57
C GLY A 224 3.07 5.49 13.85
N ARG A 225 4.19 5.56 13.11
CA ARG A 225 4.52 6.72 12.26
C ARG A 225 3.48 6.95 11.16
N ALA A 226 3.02 5.89 10.51
CA ALA A 226 2.01 5.99 9.46
C ALA A 226 0.67 6.51 10.03
N LEU A 227 0.24 6.00 11.19
CA LEU A 227 -0.98 6.48 11.84
C LEU A 227 -0.90 7.97 12.22
N GLU A 228 0.21 8.40 12.84
CA GLU A 228 0.42 9.80 13.19
C GLU A 228 0.46 10.70 11.94
N PHE A 229 1.13 10.23 10.90
CA PHE A 229 1.24 10.92 9.62
C PHE A 229 -0.11 11.08 8.91
N LEU A 230 -0.92 10.01 8.86
CA LEU A 230 -2.26 10.05 8.26
C LEU A 230 -3.18 10.99 9.04
N ALA A 231 -3.17 10.92 10.38
CA ALA A 231 -3.95 11.81 11.23
C ALA A 231 -3.62 13.29 10.96
N LYS A 232 -2.32 13.64 10.83
CA LYS A 232 -1.89 15.01 10.47
C LYS A 232 -2.24 15.39 9.04
N SER A 233 -2.17 14.44 8.10
CA SER A 233 -2.42 14.69 6.68
C SER A 233 -3.90 14.90 6.38
N PHE A 234 -4.80 14.23 7.11
CA PHE A 234 -6.26 14.34 6.94
C PHE A 234 -6.89 15.47 7.74
N ALA A 235 -6.17 16.08 8.69
CA ALA A 235 -6.63 17.26 9.42
C ALA A 235 -6.46 18.59 8.64
N LYS A 236 -5.82 18.55 7.46
CA LYS A 236 -5.59 19.71 6.58
C LYS A 236 -6.65 19.79 5.48
#